data_AF-A0AAN8JV76-F1
#
_entry.id   AF-A0AAN8JV76-F1
#
_cell.length_a   1.000
_cell.length_b   1.000
_cell.length_c   1.000
_cell.angle_alpha   90.00
_cell.angle_beta   90.00
_cell.angle_gamma   90.00
#
_symmetry.space_group_name_H-M   'P 1'
#
loop_
_entity.id
_entity.type
_entity.pdbx_description
1 polymer ?
#
loop_
_entity_poly.entity_id
_entity_poly.type
_entity_poly.pdbx_seq_one_letter_code
_entity_poly.pdbx_strand_id
1 'polypeptide(L)' 'MSGVLRSVITKTAPAVRSNITQKANVMSGPPKHQISITEKVGVGVLMCAVVVAPASWILMNIPNYKKRDD' A
#
# COMPACT_ATOMS: atom_id res chain seq x y z
N MET A 1 2.66 25.44 44.19
CA MET A 1 1.94 25.55 42.89
C MET A 1 0.45 25.74 43.18
N SER A 2 -0.19 26.77 42.61
CA SER A 2 -1.60 27.09 42.87
C SER A 2 -2.54 25.92 42.50
N GLY A 3 -3.39 25.49 43.43
CA GLY A 3 -4.32 24.37 43.24
C GLY A 3 -5.36 24.60 42.14
N VAL A 4 -5.71 25.87 41.89
CA VAL A 4 -6.59 26.27 40.78
C VAL A 4 -5.94 25.98 39.44
N LEU A 5 -4.66 26.33 39.31
CA LEU A 5 -3.89 26.09 38.09
C LEU A 5 -3.78 24.58 37.79
N ARG A 6 -3.61 23.76 38.82
CA ARG A 6 -3.55 22.30 38.71
C ARG A 6 -4.89 21.70 38.25
N SER A 7 -6.01 22.21 38.76
CA SER A 7 -7.37 21.78 38.36
C SER A 7 -7.72 22.17 36.93
N VAL A 8 -7.29 23.34 36.46
CA VAL A 8 -7.51 23.77 35.07
C VAL A 8 -6.70 22.88 34.13
N ILE A 9 -5.41 22.69 34.40
CA ILE A 9 -4.52 21.86 33.57
C ILE A 9 -5.01 20.41 33.48
N THR A 10 -5.43 19.81 34.59
CA THR A 10 -5.89 18.41 34.60
C THR A 10 -7.20 18.20 33.86
N LYS A 11 -8.09 19.20 33.84
CA LYS A 11 -9.39 19.12 33.13
C LYS A 11 -9.32 19.49 31.66
N THR A 12 -8.42 20.38 31.25
CA THR A 12 -8.29 20.80 29.83
C THR A 12 -7.29 19.97 29.04
N ALA A 13 -6.30 19.34 29.71
CA ALA A 13 -5.31 18.49 29.06
C ALA A 13 -5.89 17.31 28.23
N PRO A 14 -6.95 16.60 28.64
CA PRO A 14 -7.51 15.50 27.86
C PRO A 14 -8.11 15.97 26.52
N ALA A 15 -8.77 17.13 26.52
CA ALA A 15 -9.38 17.72 25.31
C ALA A 15 -8.34 18.23 24.32
N VAL A 16 -7.17 18.68 24.81
CA VAL A 16 -6.03 19.05 23.96
C VAL A 16 -5.30 17.80 23.46
N ARG A 17 -5.17 16.75 24.29
CA ARG A 17 -4.53 15.48 23.91
C ARG A 17 -5.35 14.67 22.90
N SER A 18 -6.68 14.76 22.92
CA SER A 18 -7.55 14.08 21.94
C SER A 18 -7.46 14.67 20.53
N ASN A 19 -6.96 15.91 20.39
CA ASN A 19 -6.75 16.56 19.09
C ASN A 19 -5.35 16.29 18.50
N ILE A 20 -4.50 15.57 19.24
CA ILE A 20 -3.23 15.06 18.71
C ILE A 20 -3.57 13.75 17.99
N THR A 21 -3.64 13.81 16.66
CA THR A 21 -3.72 12.59 15.85
C THR A 21 -2.50 11.73 16.20
N GLN A 22 -2.70 10.60 16.88
CA GLN A 22 -1.62 9.66 17.17
C GLN A 22 -1.04 9.19 15.84
N LYS A 23 0.05 9.84 15.40
CA LYS A 23 0.85 9.30 14.32
C LYS A 23 1.55 8.11 14.91
N ALA A 24 1.12 6.92 14.52
CA ALA A 24 1.86 5.70 14.81
C ALA A 24 3.28 5.94 14.29
N ASN A 25 4.26 5.98 15.19
CA ASN A 25 5.66 6.21 14.85
C ASN A 25 6.25 4.93 14.25
N VAL A 26 5.66 4.47 13.15
CA VAL A 26 6.06 3.26 12.44
C VAL A 26 7.19 3.67 11.51
N MET A 27 8.42 3.57 12.00
CA MET A 27 9.61 3.61 11.16
C MET A 27 9.99 2.18 10.81
N SER A 28 10.13 1.90 9.52
CA SER A 28 10.77 0.66 9.08
C SER A 28 12.28 0.77 9.28
N GLY A 29 12.89 -0.25 9.86
CA GLY A 29 14.35 -0.39 9.88
C GLY A 29 14.93 -0.61 8.47
N PRO A 30 16.26 -0.63 8.33
CA PRO A 30 16.91 -0.89 7.05
C PRO A 30 16.53 -2.29 6.50
N PRO A 31 16.54 -2.47 5.16
CA PRO A 31 16.21 -3.75 4.55
C PRO A 31 17.19 -4.85 4.97
N LYS A 32 16.68 -6.04 5.30
CA LYS A 32 17.51 -7.25 5.49
C LYS A 32 18.17 -7.71 4.18
N HIS A 33 17.53 -7.42 3.06
CA HIS A 33 18.03 -7.68 1.71
C HIS A 33 17.76 -6.47 0.82
N GLN A 34 18.81 -5.99 0.15
CA GLN A 34 18.70 -4.88 -0.78
C GLN A 34 18.23 -5.44 -2.12
N ILE A 35 17.02 -5.06 -2.52
CA ILE A 35 16.50 -5.44 -3.84
C ILE A 35 17.07 -4.45 -4.86
N SER A 36 17.88 -4.97 -5.77
CA SER A 36 18.49 -4.20 -6.86
C SER A 36 17.43 -3.71 -7.86
N ILE A 37 17.76 -2.67 -8.63
CA ILE A 37 16.85 -2.13 -9.65
C ILE A 37 16.47 -3.22 -10.66
N THR A 38 17.43 -4.06 -11.06
CA THR A 38 17.21 -5.17 -11.99
C THR A 38 16.17 -6.15 -11.48
N GLU A 39 16.22 -6.53 -10.20
CA GLU A 39 15.23 -7.44 -9.59
C GLU A 39 13.85 -6.79 -9.54
N LYS A 40 13.77 -5.50 -9.19
CA LYS A 40 12.48 -4.78 -9.17
C LYS A 40 11.84 -4.73 -10.55
N VAL A 41 12.62 -4.42 -11.58
CA VAL A 41 12.15 -4.39 -12.96
C VAL A 41 11.75 -5.79 -13.42
N GLY A 42 12.57 -6.81 -13.13
CA GLY A 42 12.27 -8.20 -13.47
C GLY A 42 10.95 -8.67 -12.87
N VAL A 43 10.72 -8.43 -11.57
CA VAL A 43 9.46 -8.78 -10.90
C VAL A 43 8.29 -7.97 -11.47
N GLY A 44 8.46 -6.67 -11.72
CA GLY A 44 7.41 -5.82 -12.30
C GLY A 44 6.97 -6.30 -13.68
N VAL A 45 7.92 -6.63 -14.56
CA VAL A 45 7.64 -7.18 -15.89
C VAL A 45 6.97 -8.54 -15.78
N LEU A 46 7.44 -9.41 -14.87
CA LEU A 46 6.83 -10.72 -14.64
C LEU A 46 5.36 -10.60 -14.19
N MET A 47 5.08 -9.72 -13.23
CA MET A 47 3.71 -9.50 -12.76
C MET A 47 2.80 -9.00 -13.88
N CYS A 48 3.27 -8.05 -14.69
CA CYS A 48 2.51 -7.57 -15.86
C CYS A 48 2.29 -8.70 -16.89
N ALA A 49 3.34 -9.46 -17.21
CA ALA A 49 3.25 -10.54 -18.19
C ALA A 49 2.27 -11.63 -17.75
N VAL A 50 2.25 -12.01 -16.47
CA VAL A 50 1.35 -13.04 -15.95
C VAL A 50 -0.12 -12.68 -16.15
N VAL A 51 -0.48 -11.41 -16.03
CA VAL A 51 -1.87 -10.96 -16.22
C VAL A 51 -2.18 -10.74 -17.70
N VAL A 52 -1.28 -10.10 -18.44
CA VAL A 52 -1.52 -9.69 -19.83
C VAL A 52 -1.43 -10.86 -20.79
N ALA A 53 -0.47 -11.78 -20.61
CA ALA A 53 -0.24 -12.89 -21.53
C ALA A 53 -1.50 -13.77 -21.77
N PRO A 54 -2.20 -14.28 -20.74
CA PRO A 54 -3.41 -15.08 -20.97
C PRO A 54 -4.55 -14.25 -21.56
N ALA A 55 -4.71 -12.99 -21.14
CA ALA A 55 -5.72 -12.10 -21.70
C ALA A 55 -5.48 -11.84 -23.19
N SER A 56 -4.23 -11.53 -23.56
CA SER A 56 -3.81 -11.36 -24.95
C SER A 56 -3.99 -12.64 -25.76
N TRP A 57 -3.66 -13.81 -25.21
CA TRP A 57 -3.84 -15.10 -25.88
C TRP A 57 -5.31 -15.37 -26.23
N ILE A 58 -6.22 -15.09 -25.29
CA ILE A 58 -7.66 -15.24 -25.50
C ILE A 58 -8.13 -14.26 -26.59
N LEU A 59 -7.76 -12.98 -26.47
CA LEU A 59 -8.15 -11.93 -27.41
C LEU A 59 -7.68 -12.24 -28.85
N MET A 60 -6.44 -12.70 -29.01
CA MET A 60 -5.87 -13.06 -30.30
C MET A 60 -6.59 -14.25 -30.96
N ASN A 61 -7.16 -15.15 -30.16
CA ASN A 61 -7.86 -16.33 -30.66
C ASN A 61 -9.37 -16.12 -30.85
N ILE A 62 -9.92 -14.92 -30.57
CA ILE A 62 -11.33 -14.60 -30.84
C ILE A 62 -11.77 -14.92 -32.29
N PRO A 63 -10.97 -14.61 -33.34
CA PRO A 63 -11.35 -14.95 -34.71
C PRO A 63 -11.47 -16.46 -34.94
N ASN A 64 -10.66 -17.27 -34.25
CA ASN A 64 -10.72 -18.73 -34.32
C ASN A 64 -11.97 -19.25 -33.60
N TYR A 65 -12.34 -18.67 -32.45
CA TYR A 65 -13.58 -19.02 -31.74
C TYR A 65 -14.85 -18.62 -32.50
N LYS A 66 -14.75 -17.61 -33.38
CA LYS A 66 -15.87 -17.11 -34.17
C LYS A 66 -16.14 -17.94 -35.43
N LYS A 67 -15.14 -18.63 -35.97
CA LYS A 67 -15.35 -19.54 -37.10
C LYS A 67 -16.18 -20.72 -36.61
N ARG A 68 -17.42 -20.83 -37.10
CA ARG A 68 -18.17 -22.08 -37.05
C ARG A 68 -17.66 -22.92 -38.21
N ASP A 69 -17.06 -24.06 -37.88
CA ASP A 69 -16.84 -25.12 -38.84
C ASP A 69 -18.22 -25.74 -39.14
N ASP A 70 -18.95 -25.11 -40.07
CA ASP A 70 -20.07 -25.73 -40.79
C ASP A 70 -19.52 -26.45 -42.04
#